data_AF-A0A661ES61-F1
#
_entry.id   AF-A0A661ES61-F1
#
_cell.length_a   1.000
_cell.length_b   1.000
_cell.length_c   1.000
_cell.angle_alpha   90.00
_cell.angle_beta   90.00
_cell.angle_gamma   90.00
#
_symmetry.space_group_name_H-M   'P 1'
#
loop_
_entity.id
_entity.type
_entity.pdbx_description
1 polymer ?
#
loop_
_entity_poly.entity_id
_entity_poly.type
_entity_poly.pdbx_seq_one_letter_code
_entity_poly.pdbx_strand_id
1 'polypeptide(L)'
;YGTSANWKMLPVNVIDGNHFLPTHVTYLQYLQERGSEMKHPIRDFHESVLGNGHTVFEYEAPWGRPQGKPDASWSDEVNAQVEARREELIERLGPELGDRIARKNRNLVIFPNLIINDIMGVTIRLAEPVSAGYMDVTAWQIAPTDDPPELAQVRNEQFLTFLGPGGFATPDDIEGMEASQRGFATYREVPWANYSKGIAAEIAGGLTNPGESDFMTRAFFNAWQGYLGITNFSELP
;
A
#
# COMPACT_ATOMS: atom_id res chain seq x y z
N TYR A 1 -16.30 -4.83 1.38
CA TYR A 1 -16.11 -6.02 2.24
C TYR A 1 -15.92 -5.53 3.66
N GLY A 2 -15.98 -6.38 4.68
CA GLY A 2 -15.82 -5.96 6.08
C GLY A 2 -14.73 -6.77 6.79
N THR A 3 -14.22 -6.24 7.90
CA THR A 3 -13.26 -6.94 8.76
C THR A 3 -13.46 -6.59 10.22
N SER A 4 -13.21 -7.57 11.09
CA SER A 4 -13.32 -7.48 12.54
C SER A 4 -12.07 -6.82 13.16
N ALA A 5 -11.75 -5.61 12.69
CA ALA A 5 -10.64 -4.81 13.15
C ALA A 5 -10.98 -3.32 13.18
N ASN A 6 -10.26 -2.56 14.01
CA ASN A 6 -10.38 -1.11 14.04
C ASN A 6 -9.99 -0.49 12.69
N TRP A 7 -10.73 0.53 12.25
CA TRP A 7 -10.47 1.21 10.97
C TRP A 7 -9.03 1.70 10.79
N LYS A 8 -8.34 2.09 11.88
CA LYS A 8 -6.94 2.57 11.83
C LYS A 8 -5.97 1.50 11.35
N MET A 9 -6.33 0.22 11.46
CA MET A 9 -5.45 -0.88 11.09
C MET A 9 -5.16 -0.90 9.59
N LEU A 10 -6.12 -0.53 8.74
CA LEU A 10 -5.90 -0.52 7.29
C LEU A 10 -4.89 0.54 6.83
N PRO A 11 -5.04 1.84 7.14
CA PRO A 11 -4.02 2.83 6.75
C PRO A 11 -2.66 2.54 7.39
N VAL A 12 -2.61 2.00 8.62
CA VAL A 12 -1.34 1.59 9.26
C VAL A 12 -0.69 0.38 8.55
N ASN A 13 -1.47 -0.61 8.12
CA ASN A 13 -0.99 -1.71 7.28
C ASN A 13 -0.48 -1.20 5.92
N VAL A 14 -1.18 -0.24 5.31
CA VAL A 14 -0.82 0.31 3.99
C VAL A 14 0.53 1.03 4.00
N ILE A 15 0.89 1.69 5.10
CA ILE A 15 2.16 2.41 5.26
C ILE A 15 3.28 1.52 5.78
N ASP A 16 2.97 0.28 6.19
CA ASP A 16 3.96 -0.70 6.61
C ASP A 16 4.57 -1.42 5.41
N GLY A 17 5.74 -0.97 4.95
CA GLY A 17 6.48 -1.66 3.88
C GLY A 17 7.06 -3.03 4.30
N ASN A 18 7.16 -3.32 5.60
CA ASN A 18 7.86 -4.50 6.12
C ASN A 18 6.99 -5.76 6.06
N HIS A 19 5.67 -5.65 6.17
CA HIS A 19 4.79 -6.83 6.16
C HIS A 19 4.73 -7.52 4.79
N PHE A 20 5.08 -6.83 3.69
CA PHE A 20 4.80 -7.33 2.34
C PHE A 20 5.39 -8.72 2.06
N LEU A 21 6.69 -8.90 2.30
CA LEU A 21 7.38 -10.18 2.08
C LEU A 21 6.91 -11.32 2.98
N PRO A 22 6.81 -11.15 4.32
CA PRO A 22 6.38 -12.25 5.20
C PRO A 22 4.89 -12.57 5.09
N THR A 23 4.05 -11.61 4.68
CA THR A 23 2.58 -11.77 4.65
C THR A 23 2.11 -12.34 3.33
N HIS A 24 2.60 -11.79 2.20
CA HIS A 24 2.06 -12.10 0.86
C HIS A 24 2.85 -13.19 0.12
N VAL A 25 3.36 -14.20 0.84
CA VAL A 25 4.19 -15.27 0.26
C VAL A 25 3.43 -16.06 -0.81
N THR A 26 2.14 -16.32 -0.57
CA THR A 26 1.25 -17.04 -1.49
C THR A 26 1.09 -16.28 -2.81
N TYR A 27 0.99 -14.95 -2.74
CA TYR A 27 0.92 -14.09 -3.90
C TYR A 27 2.22 -14.10 -4.73
N LEU A 28 3.37 -14.02 -4.06
CA LEU A 28 4.67 -14.07 -4.73
C LEU A 28 4.88 -15.41 -5.44
N GLN A 29 4.45 -16.52 -4.82
CA GLN A 29 4.45 -17.83 -5.46
C GLN A 29 3.52 -17.88 -6.68
N TYR A 30 2.31 -17.35 -6.56
CA TYR A 30 1.36 -17.26 -7.68
C TYR A 30 1.96 -16.50 -8.87
N LEU A 31 2.62 -15.35 -8.65
CA LEU A 31 3.28 -14.60 -9.72
C LEU A 31 4.39 -15.41 -10.41
N GLN A 32 5.20 -16.14 -9.64
CA GLN A 32 6.24 -17.01 -10.20
C GLN A 32 5.65 -18.14 -11.05
N GLU A 33 4.58 -18.77 -10.59
CA GLU A 33 3.88 -19.85 -11.32
C GLU A 33 3.22 -19.34 -12.61
N ARG A 34 2.80 -18.07 -12.64
CA ARG A 34 2.28 -17.40 -13.84
C ARG A 34 3.37 -16.96 -14.83
N GLY A 35 4.65 -17.08 -14.45
CA GLY A 35 5.78 -16.74 -15.30
C GLY A 35 6.25 -15.29 -15.19
N SER A 36 5.80 -14.52 -14.17
CA SER A 36 6.33 -13.18 -13.92
C SER A 36 7.81 -13.25 -13.49
N GLU A 37 8.62 -12.33 -14.02
CA GLU A 37 10.06 -12.31 -13.72
C GLU A 37 10.36 -11.66 -12.37
N MET A 38 10.39 -12.47 -11.32
CA MET A 38 10.69 -12.02 -9.95
C MET A 38 12.20 -11.99 -9.65
N LYS A 39 13.02 -11.48 -10.60
CA LYS A 39 14.49 -11.59 -10.58
C LYS A 39 15.20 -10.59 -9.68
N HIS A 40 14.54 -9.49 -9.31
CA HIS A 40 15.14 -8.41 -8.53
C HIS A 40 14.28 -8.05 -7.31
N PRO A 41 14.89 -7.66 -6.19
CA PRO A 41 14.13 -7.22 -5.02
C PRO A 41 13.45 -5.87 -5.29
N ILE A 42 12.52 -5.49 -4.40
CA ILE A 42 12.03 -4.12 -4.32
C ILE A 42 13.23 -3.17 -4.13
N ARG A 43 13.25 -2.07 -4.89
CA ARG A 43 14.34 -1.10 -4.92
C ARG A 43 13.82 0.32 -5.04
N ASP A 44 14.71 1.30 -4.86
CA ASP A 44 14.39 2.73 -4.93
C ASP A 44 13.13 3.08 -4.10
N PHE A 45 13.02 2.47 -2.92
CA PHE A 45 11.93 2.71 -2.00
C PHE A 45 12.17 4.08 -1.34
N HIS A 46 11.13 4.87 -1.15
CA HIS A 46 11.19 6.18 -0.53
C HIS A 46 9.95 6.40 0.30
N GLU A 47 10.14 6.71 1.58
CA GLU A 47 9.06 7.05 2.51
C GLU A 47 8.97 8.55 2.69
N SER A 48 7.76 9.07 2.85
CA SER A 48 7.54 10.51 3.01
C SER A 48 6.30 10.78 3.84
N VAL A 49 6.43 11.71 4.78
CA VAL A 49 5.31 12.32 5.51
C VAL A 49 4.99 13.64 4.84
N LEU A 50 3.74 13.84 4.46
CA LEU A 50 3.26 15.00 3.71
C LEU A 50 2.62 16.08 4.62
N GLY A 51 2.70 15.88 5.94
CA GLY A 51 2.04 16.70 6.95
C GLY A 51 0.64 16.21 7.30
N ASN A 52 0.10 16.65 8.45
CA ASN A 52 -1.26 16.33 8.92
C ASN A 52 -1.62 14.83 8.93
N GLY A 53 -0.63 13.96 9.14
CA GLY A 53 -0.82 12.50 9.15
C GLY A 53 -0.90 11.85 7.77
N HIS A 54 -0.82 12.63 6.69
CA HIS A 54 -0.74 12.10 5.33
C HIS A 54 0.66 11.53 5.06
N THR A 55 0.73 10.38 4.41
CA THR A 55 1.99 9.67 4.16
C THR A 55 1.96 9.01 2.79
N VAL A 56 3.12 8.89 2.17
CA VAL A 56 3.29 8.10 0.95
C VAL A 56 4.60 7.37 1.03
N PHE A 57 4.61 6.12 0.56
CA PHE A 57 5.86 5.54 0.10
C PHE A 57 5.79 5.15 -1.37
N GLU A 58 6.91 5.31 -2.05
CA GLU A 58 7.09 5.04 -3.47
C GLU A 58 8.23 4.04 -3.66
N TYR A 59 8.11 3.08 -4.56
CA TYR A 59 9.14 2.06 -4.78
C TYR A 59 9.06 1.43 -6.17
N GLU A 60 10.13 0.80 -6.61
CA GLU A 60 10.11 -0.06 -7.79
C GLU A 60 10.06 -1.54 -7.39
N ALA A 61 9.28 -2.31 -8.10
CA ALA A 61 9.05 -3.72 -7.84
C ALA A 61 9.33 -4.57 -9.09
N PRO A 62 9.56 -5.89 -8.95
CA PRO A 62 9.87 -6.74 -10.11
C PRO A 62 8.68 -7.03 -11.02
N TRP A 63 7.44 -7.02 -10.52
CA TRP A 63 6.24 -7.31 -11.31
C TRP A 63 5.87 -6.21 -12.32
N GLY A 64 5.13 -6.57 -13.37
CA GLY A 64 4.61 -5.62 -14.36
C GLY A 64 3.52 -4.69 -13.82
N ARG A 65 3.31 -3.60 -14.53
CA ARG A 65 2.32 -2.55 -14.26
C ARG A 65 1.58 -2.21 -15.56
N PRO A 66 0.25 -2.36 -15.63
CA PRO A 66 -0.54 -1.94 -16.78
C PRO A 66 -0.48 -0.42 -17.07
N GLN A 67 0.18 0.35 -16.21
CA GLN A 67 0.48 1.77 -16.36
C GLN A 67 1.64 2.04 -17.33
N GLY A 68 2.50 1.05 -17.60
CA GLY A 68 3.65 1.25 -18.48
C GLY A 68 4.88 0.38 -18.17
N LYS A 69 4.71 -0.75 -17.49
CA LYS A 69 5.80 -1.70 -17.26
C LYS A 69 5.35 -3.11 -17.70
N PRO A 70 5.92 -3.69 -18.76
CA PRO A 70 5.59 -5.03 -19.22
C PRO A 70 5.79 -6.12 -18.17
N ASP A 71 5.15 -7.26 -18.41
CA ASP A 71 5.35 -8.50 -17.64
C ASP A 71 5.48 -9.69 -18.59
N ALA A 72 6.40 -10.61 -18.30
CA ALA A 72 6.61 -11.81 -19.10
C ALA A 72 5.41 -12.79 -19.06
N SER A 73 4.51 -12.65 -18.08
CA SER A 73 3.28 -13.44 -18.02
C SER A 73 2.15 -12.95 -18.94
N TRP A 74 2.31 -11.76 -19.56
CA TRP A 74 1.32 -11.18 -20.47
C TRP A 74 1.64 -11.51 -21.93
N SER A 75 0.63 -11.41 -22.81
CA SER A 75 0.84 -11.60 -24.25
C SER A 75 1.71 -10.50 -24.85
N ASP A 76 2.37 -10.80 -25.97
CA ASP A 76 3.15 -9.81 -26.73
C ASP A 76 2.30 -8.58 -27.11
N GLU A 77 1.02 -8.80 -27.44
CA GLU A 77 0.06 -7.73 -27.76
C GLU A 77 -0.18 -6.81 -26.56
N VAL A 78 -0.45 -7.37 -25.37
CA VAL A 78 -0.62 -6.56 -24.15
C VAL A 78 0.67 -5.81 -23.82
N ASN A 79 1.82 -6.48 -23.91
CA ASN A 79 3.10 -5.84 -23.62
C ASN A 79 3.40 -4.68 -24.59
N ALA A 80 3.05 -4.82 -25.88
CA ALA A 80 3.14 -3.72 -26.83
C ALA A 80 2.21 -2.55 -26.48
N GLN A 81 0.98 -2.82 -26.02
CA GLN A 81 0.05 -1.78 -25.56
C GLN A 81 0.58 -1.06 -24.29
N VAL A 82 1.19 -1.81 -23.37
CA VAL A 82 1.80 -1.26 -22.15
C VAL A 82 3.02 -0.38 -22.47
N GLU A 83 3.89 -0.78 -23.40
CA GLU A 83 5.01 0.07 -23.82
C GLU A 83 4.52 1.33 -24.56
N ALA A 84 3.54 1.20 -25.45
CA ALA A 84 2.93 2.37 -26.10
C ALA A 84 2.33 3.36 -25.08
N ARG A 85 1.74 2.85 -23.98
CA ARG A 85 1.25 3.68 -22.88
C ARG A 85 2.41 4.41 -22.18
N ARG A 86 3.54 3.75 -21.98
CA ARG A 86 4.74 4.37 -21.39
C ARG A 86 5.31 5.45 -22.30
N GLU A 87 5.38 5.20 -23.60
CA GLU A 87 5.82 6.20 -24.60
C GLU A 87 4.92 7.43 -24.59
N GLU A 88 3.60 7.23 -24.56
CA GLU A 88 2.62 8.32 -24.43
C GLU A 88 2.83 9.13 -23.15
N LEU A 89 3.02 8.46 -22.01
CA LEU A 89 3.28 9.13 -20.73
C LEU A 89 4.55 10.00 -20.79
N ILE A 90 5.60 9.49 -21.43
CA ILE A 90 6.88 10.21 -21.60
C ILE A 90 6.71 11.39 -22.55
N GLU A 91 5.99 11.22 -23.67
CA GLU A 91 5.72 12.30 -24.62
C GLU A 91 4.94 13.43 -23.97
N ARG A 92 3.88 13.10 -23.23
CA ARG A 92 2.98 14.09 -22.62
C ARG A 92 3.55 14.77 -21.38
N LEU A 93 4.25 14.03 -20.52
CA LEU A 93 4.68 14.50 -19.19
C LEU A 93 6.19 14.72 -19.09
N GLY A 94 6.93 14.43 -20.15
CA GLY A 94 8.38 14.43 -20.15
C GLY A 94 8.99 13.15 -19.59
N PRO A 95 10.28 12.92 -19.85
CA PRO A 95 10.96 11.65 -19.59
C PRO A 95 11.02 11.28 -18.11
N GLU A 96 11.18 12.25 -17.21
CA GLU A 96 11.30 11.97 -15.77
C GLU A 96 9.94 11.57 -15.15
N LEU A 97 8.91 12.40 -15.36
CA LEU A 97 7.60 12.18 -14.75
C LEU A 97 6.84 11.01 -15.39
N GLY A 98 6.84 10.91 -16.73
CA GLY A 98 6.15 9.83 -17.43
C GLY A 98 6.70 8.46 -17.04
N ASP A 99 8.01 8.36 -16.94
CA ASP A 99 8.71 7.14 -16.56
C ASP A 99 8.50 6.78 -15.07
N ARG A 100 8.50 7.79 -14.19
CA ARG A 100 8.17 7.61 -12.76
C ARG A 100 6.75 7.09 -12.55
N ILE A 101 5.77 7.54 -13.35
CA ILE A 101 4.38 7.04 -13.31
C ILE A 101 4.30 5.59 -13.81
N ALA A 102 4.97 5.31 -14.93
CA ALA A 102 4.97 3.99 -15.53
C ALA A 102 5.56 2.92 -14.61
N ARG A 103 6.69 3.20 -13.95
CA ARG A 103 7.48 2.18 -13.23
C ARG A 103 7.30 2.12 -11.72
N LYS A 104 7.06 3.25 -11.05
CA LYS A 104 7.06 3.30 -9.57
C LYS A 104 5.67 3.01 -9.00
N ASN A 105 5.64 2.18 -7.98
CA ASN A 105 4.49 1.86 -7.16
C ASN A 105 4.36 2.84 -6.00
N ARG A 106 3.14 3.13 -5.55
CA ARG A 106 2.85 4.05 -4.44
C ARG A 106 1.78 3.52 -3.52
N ASN A 107 2.01 3.68 -2.22
CA ASN A 107 1.00 3.53 -1.18
C ASN A 107 0.81 4.89 -0.50
N LEU A 108 -0.27 5.58 -0.86
CA LEU A 108 -0.64 6.88 -0.32
C LEU A 108 -1.77 6.71 0.69
N VAL A 109 -1.55 7.21 1.90
CA VAL A 109 -2.59 7.40 2.91
C VAL A 109 -2.89 8.89 3.01
N ILE A 110 -4.12 9.23 2.67
CA ILE A 110 -4.73 10.51 2.95
C ILE A 110 -5.49 10.35 4.26
N PHE A 111 -4.84 10.76 5.35
CA PHE A 111 -5.44 10.84 6.67
C PHE A 111 -6.88 11.44 6.64
N PRO A 112 -7.85 10.86 7.36
CA PRO A 112 -7.67 9.74 8.29
C PRO A 112 -7.65 8.37 7.61
N ASN A 113 -8.54 8.11 6.66
CA ASN A 113 -8.92 6.75 6.28
C ASN A 113 -9.05 6.52 4.77
N LEU A 114 -8.57 7.44 3.93
CA LEU A 114 -8.55 7.30 2.49
C LEU A 114 -7.19 6.79 2.02
N ILE A 115 -7.19 5.73 1.23
CA ILE A 115 -6.00 5.06 0.74
C ILE A 115 -6.03 5.06 -0.79
N ILE A 116 -4.90 5.37 -1.40
CA ILE A 116 -4.67 5.17 -2.84
C ILE A 116 -3.46 4.25 -3.00
N ASN A 117 -3.69 3.06 -3.53
CA ASN A 117 -2.63 2.14 -3.92
C ASN A 117 -2.49 2.16 -5.44
N ASP A 118 -1.36 2.68 -5.92
CA ASP A 118 -0.94 2.65 -7.31
C ASP A 118 0.17 1.60 -7.43
N ILE A 119 -0.24 0.32 -7.50
CA ILE A 119 0.69 -0.82 -7.51
C ILE A 119 0.52 -1.59 -8.84
N MET A 120 -0.18 -2.72 -8.83
CA MET A 120 -0.49 -3.52 -10.04
C MET A 120 -1.78 -3.06 -10.72
N GLY A 121 -2.55 -2.25 -10.00
CA GLY A 121 -3.63 -1.41 -10.48
C GLY A 121 -3.67 -0.15 -9.62
N VAL A 122 -4.49 0.82 -10.02
CA VAL A 122 -4.80 1.97 -9.17
C VAL A 122 -6.10 1.67 -8.44
N THR A 123 -6.03 1.60 -7.11
CA THR A 123 -7.19 1.36 -6.26
C THR A 123 -7.35 2.51 -5.28
N ILE A 124 -8.60 2.93 -5.09
CA ILE A 124 -9.00 3.80 -3.99
C ILE A 124 -9.70 2.92 -2.97
N ARG A 125 -9.28 2.99 -1.71
CA ARG A 125 -9.89 2.27 -0.59
C ARG A 125 -10.26 3.26 0.50
N LEU A 126 -11.45 3.10 1.07
CA LEU A 126 -11.92 3.85 2.22
C LEU A 126 -12.16 2.89 3.39
N ALA A 127 -11.48 3.11 4.52
CA ALA A 127 -11.71 2.35 5.75
C ALA A 127 -12.83 3.03 6.56
N GLU A 128 -14.06 2.56 6.42
CA GLU A 128 -15.25 3.13 7.03
C GLU A 128 -15.43 2.59 8.46
N PRO A 129 -15.33 3.44 9.49
CA PRO A 129 -15.48 2.99 10.87
C PRO A 129 -16.95 2.68 11.19
N VAL A 130 -17.23 1.43 11.55
CA VAL A 130 -18.56 1.01 12.06
C VAL A 130 -18.56 0.94 13.58
N SER A 131 -17.48 0.39 14.17
CA SER A 131 -17.27 0.37 15.62
C SER A 131 -15.77 0.33 15.95
N ALA A 132 -15.42 0.29 17.23
CA ALA A 132 -14.02 0.20 17.65
C ALA A 132 -13.30 -1.09 17.18
N GLY A 133 -14.03 -2.17 16.88
CA GLY A 133 -13.48 -3.46 16.46
C GLY A 133 -14.06 -3.97 15.14
N TYR A 134 -14.67 -3.10 14.34
CA TYR A 134 -15.20 -3.47 13.03
C TYR A 134 -15.14 -2.28 12.06
N MET A 135 -14.74 -2.55 10.83
CA MET A 135 -14.78 -1.60 9.73
C MET A 135 -15.37 -2.23 8.47
N ASP A 136 -16.03 -1.39 7.68
CA ASP A 136 -16.32 -1.69 6.28
C ASP A 136 -15.21 -1.09 5.41
N VAL A 137 -14.87 -1.78 4.33
CA VAL A 137 -13.93 -1.31 3.32
C VAL A 137 -14.64 -1.22 1.99
N THR A 138 -14.75 0.02 1.50
CA THR A 138 -15.19 0.29 0.14
C THR A 138 -13.97 0.50 -0.74
N ALA A 139 -13.89 -0.24 -1.85
CA ALA A 139 -12.75 -0.23 -2.75
C ALA A 139 -13.22 -0.05 -4.20
N TRP A 140 -12.55 0.84 -4.92
CA TRP A 140 -12.76 1.08 -6.34
C TRP A 140 -11.45 0.89 -7.09
N GLN A 141 -11.51 0.24 -8.24
CA GLN A 141 -10.42 0.29 -9.20
C GLN A 141 -10.64 1.46 -10.16
N ILE A 142 -9.56 2.17 -10.47
CA ILE A 142 -9.54 3.17 -11.54
C ILE A 142 -8.84 2.58 -12.76
N ALA A 143 -9.45 2.78 -13.92
CA ALA A 143 -8.92 2.40 -15.21
C ALA A 143 -9.02 3.58 -16.19
N PRO A 144 -8.02 3.79 -17.06
CA PRO A 144 -8.16 4.68 -18.21
C PRO A 144 -9.34 4.26 -19.09
N THR A 145 -10.11 5.24 -19.58
CA THR A 145 -11.27 4.98 -20.46
C THR A 145 -10.89 4.54 -21.86
N ASP A 146 -9.64 4.74 -22.23
CA ASP A 146 -9.06 4.45 -23.54
C ASP A 146 -8.20 3.16 -23.53
N ASP A 147 -8.23 2.38 -22.45
CA ASP A 147 -7.57 1.07 -22.43
C ASP A 147 -8.23 0.15 -23.50
N PRO A 148 -7.42 -0.46 -24.40
CA PRO A 148 -7.92 -1.52 -25.27
C PRO A 148 -8.50 -2.69 -24.46
N PRO A 149 -9.42 -3.48 -25.03
CA PRO A 149 -10.09 -4.56 -24.30
C PRO A 149 -9.13 -5.53 -23.59
N GLU A 150 -8.01 -5.88 -24.22
CA GLU A 150 -7.01 -6.82 -23.68
C GLU A 150 -6.26 -6.21 -22.49
N LEU A 151 -5.85 -4.94 -22.58
CA LEU A 151 -5.22 -4.23 -21.47
C LEU A 151 -6.20 -3.98 -20.32
N ALA A 152 -7.46 -3.64 -20.62
CA ALA A 152 -8.51 -3.48 -19.63
C ALA A 152 -8.77 -4.79 -18.88
N GLN A 153 -8.75 -5.93 -19.58
CA GLN A 153 -8.84 -7.24 -18.97
C GLN A 153 -7.66 -7.49 -18.02
N VAL A 154 -6.43 -7.29 -18.47
CA VAL A 154 -5.24 -7.47 -17.61
C VAL A 154 -5.31 -6.56 -16.39
N ARG A 155 -5.69 -5.28 -16.56
CA ARG A 155 -5.86 -4.35 -15.44
C ARG A 155 -6.88 -4.88 -14.42
N ASN A 156 -8.04 -5.36 -14.87
CA ASN A 156 -9.05 -5.92 -13.99
C ASN A 156 -8.55 -7.20 -13.28
N GLU A 157 -7.86 -8.09 -13.99
CA GLU A 157 -7.24 -9.28 -13.42
C GLU A 157 -6.21 -8.93 -12.34
N GLN A 158 -5.34 -7.93 -12.58
CA GLN A 158 -4.36 -7.46 -11.59
C GLN A 158 -5.03 -6.95 -10.31
N PHE A 159 -6.14 -6.20 -10.44
CA PHE A 159 -6.91 -5.78 -9.26
C PHE A 159 -7.54 -6.96 -8.55
N LEU A 160 -8.31 -7.78 -9.26
CA LEU A 160 -9.03 -8.92 -8.68
C LEU A 160 -8.10 -9.92 -8.00
N THR A 161 -6.87 -10.08 -8.52
CA THR A 161 -5.91 -11.05 -8.01
C THR A 161 -5.15 -10.55 -6.79
N PHE A 162 -4.95 -9.24 -6.61
CA PHE A 162 -4.17 -8.72 -5.49
C PHE A 162 -5.04 -8.01 -4.44
N LEU A 163 -5.57 -6.81 -4.75
CA LEU A 163 -6.30 -5.94 -3.81
C LEU A 163 -7.83 -6.00 -3.93
N GLY A 164 -8.35 -6.84 -4.84
CA GLY A 164 -9.76 -7.15 -4.92
C GLY A 164 -10.25 -7.82 -3.63
N PRO A 165 -11.56 -7.84 -3.37
CA PRO A 165 -12.13 -8.40 -2.12
C PRO A 165 -11.76 -9.86 -1.84
N GLY A 166 -11.42 -10.63 -2.88
CA GLY A 166 -10.90 -12.00 -2.76
C GLY A 166 -9.53 -12.20 -3.42
N GLY A 167 -8.81 -11.11 -3.72
CA GLY A 167 -7.44 -11.18 -4.22
C GLY A 167 -6.49 -11.55 -3.10
N PHE A 168 -5.35 -12.17 -3.40
CA PHE A 168 -4.44 -12.80 -2.45
C PHE A 168 -4.01 -11.90 -1.29
N ALA A 169 -3.80 -10.59 -1.51
CA ALA A 169 -3.35 -9.70 -0.46
C ALA A 169 -4.43 -9.42 0.59
N THR A 170 -5.68 -9.25 0.14
CA THR A 170 -6.79 -8.83 0.99
C THR A 170 -7.07 -9.79 2.17
N PRO A 171 -7.20 -11.12 2.00
CA PRO A 171 -7.39 -12.05 3.11
C PRO A 171 -6.15 -12.16 4.00
N ASP A 172 -4.94 -12.09 3.44
CA ASP A 172 -3.69 -12.12 4.20
C ASP A 172 -3.60 -10.89 5.13
N ASP A 173 -3.90 -9.69 4.60
CA ASP A 173 -3.99 -8.44 5.38
C ASP A 173 -5.12 -8.49 6.41
N ILE A 174 -6.31 -9.00 6.05
CA ILE A 174 -7.45 -9.13 6.97
C ILE A 174 -7.10 -10.03 8.16
N GLU A 175 -6.49 -11.20 7.94
CA GLU A 175 -6.08 -12.07 9.04
C GLU A 175 -5.07 -11.37 9.95
N GLY A 176 -4.08 -10.68 9.38
CA GLY A 176 -3.11 -9.89 10.17
C GLY A 176 -3.79 -8.81 11.03
N MET A 177 -4.77 -8.11 10.46
CA MET A 177 -5.53 -7.07 11.17
C MET A 177 -6.43 -7.66 12.26
N GLU A 178 -7.19 -8.71 11.97
CA GLU A 178 -8.07 -9.34 12.95
C GLU A 178 -7.29 -10.02 14.08
N ALA A 179 -6.16 -10.66 13.77
CA ALA A 179 -5.25 -11.21 14.76
C ALA A 179 -4.71 -10.12 15.69
N SER A 180 -4.31 -8.99 15.14
CA SER A 180 -3.86 -7.83 15.92
C SER A 180 -4.99 -7.25 16.78
N GLN A 181 -6.21 -7.12 16.23
CA GLN A 181 -7.38 -6.66 16.99
C GLN A 181 -7.68 -7.56 18.20
N ARG A 182 -7.58 -8.88 18.02
CA ARG A 182 -7.69 -9.85 19.13
C ARG A 182 -6.58 -9.64 20.16
N GLY A 183 -5.34 -9.42 19.71
CA GLY A 183 -4.19 -9.13 20.58
C GLY A 183 -4.38 -7.85 21.41
N PHE A 184 -4.87 -6.78 20.80
CA PHE A 184 -5.12 -5.49 21.46
C PHE A 184 -6.22 -5.55 22.54
N ALA A 185 -7.01 -6.63 22.62
CA ALA A 185 -7.93 -6.83 23.73
C ALA A 185 -7.21 -6.96 25.09
N THR A 186 -5.89 -7.21 25.09
CA THR A 186 -5.03 -7.29 26.29
C THR A 186 -4.46 -5.93 26.73
N TYR A 187 -5.02 -4.81 26.27
CA TYR A 187 -4.50 -3.47 26.55
C TYR A 187 -4.40 -3.11 28.04
N ARG A 188 -5.13 -3.80 28.92
CA ARG A 188 -5.05 -3.58 30.38
C ARG A 188 -3.74 -4.13 30.96
N GLU A 189 -3.20 -5.19 30.35
CA GLU A 189 -1.96 -5.84 30.74
C GLU A 189 -0.77 -5.30 29.92
N VAL A 190 -1.00 -5.02 28.63
CA VAL A 190 0.02 -4.51 27.70
C VAL A 190 -0.52 -3.24 27.02
N PRO A 191 -0.36 -2.06 27.63
CA PRO A 191 -1.02 -0.83 27.17
C PRO A 191 -0.39 -0.19 25.93
N TRP A 192 0.77 -0.68 25.47
CA TRP A 192 1.56 -0.03 24.43
C TRP A 192 1.80 -0.93 23.22
N ALA A 193 1.53 -0.39 22.03
CA ALA A 193 2.04 -0.92 20.77
C ALA A 193 3.42 -0.31 20.49
N ASN A 194 4.38 -1.13 20.08
CA ASN A 194 5.74 -0.68 19.82
C ASN A 194 5.92 -0.27 18.34
N TYR A 195 6.11 1.03 18.11
CA TYR A 195 6.50 1.61 16.81
C TYR A 195 7.86 2.31 16.91
N SER A 196 8.81 1.73 17.65
CA SER A 196 10.15 2.32 17.86
C SER A 196 11.15 1.97 16.75
N LYS A 197 10.77 1.18 15.75
CA LYS A 197 11.68 0.79 14.67
C LYS A 197 12.18 2.05 13.97
N GLY A 198 13.50 2.19 13.85
CA GLY A 198 14.13 3.33 13.19
C GLY A 198 14.23 4.64 13.99
N ILE A 199 13.69 4.70 15.22
CA ILE A 199 13.56 5.97 15.95
C ILE A 199 14.89 6.64 16.31
N ALA A 200 15.94 5.85 16.57
CA ALA A 200 17.25 6.40 16.93
C ALA A 200 17.91 7.18 15.78
N ALA A 201 17.75 6.69 14.54
CA ALA A 201 18.24 7.38 13.35
C ALA A 201 17.45 8.67 13.11
N GLU A 202 16.12 8.62 13.25
CA GLU A 202 15.24 9.78 13.14
C GLU A 202 15.63 10.89 14.13
N ILE A 203 15.82 10.54 15.40
CA ILE A 203 16.22 11.50 16.46
C ILE A 203 17.59 12.12 16.15
N ALA A 204 18.51 11.35 15.57
CA ALA A 204 19.83 11.85 15.17
C ALA A 204 19.79 12.77 13.94
N GLY A 205 18.61 13.09 13.41
CA GLY A 205 18.44 13.87 12.18
C GLY A 205 18.77 13.09 10.91
N GLY A 206 19.01 11.78 11.03
CA GLY A 206 19.18 10.88 9.91
C GLY A 206 17.83 10.36 9.43
N LEU A 207 17.75 9.99 8.15
CA LEU A 207 16.67 9.16 7.65
C LEU A 207 17.08 7.70 7.84
N THR A 208 16.13 6.86 8.24
CA THR A 208 16.29 5.41 8.09
C THR A 208 16.28 5.01 6.64
N ASN A 209 16.81 3.83 6.34
CA ASN A 209 16.54 3.28 5.03
C ASN A 209 15.02 3.03 4.89
N PRO A 210 14.53 3.15 3.66
CA PRO A 210 13.20 2.71 3.25
C PRO A 210 12.81 1.33 3.82
N GLY A 211 11.65 1.21 4.48
CA GLY A 211 11.20 -0.05 5.10
C GLY A 211 11.89 -0.44 6.41
N GLU A 212 12.86 0.35 6.87
CA GLU A 212 13.58 0.13 8.14
C GLU A 212 13.05 0.98 9.31
N SER A 213 11.89 1.63 9.15
CA SER A 213 11.33 2.52 10.17
C SER A 213 9.82 2.55 10.19
N ASP A 214 9.27 2.78 11.38
CA ASP A 214 7.84 3.05 11.58
C ASP A 214 7.55 4.57 11.57
N PHE A 215 8.40 5.38 10.93
CA PHE A 215 8.29 6.85 10.94
C PHE A 215 6.94 7.34 10.42
N MET A 216 6.44 6.78 9.31
CA MET A 216 5.12 7.12 8.78
C MET A 216 4.00 6.72 9.76
N THR A 217 4.13 5.57 10.44
CA THR A 217 3.18 5.13 11.47
C THR A 217 3.18 6.06 12.68
N ARG A 218 4.35 6.49 13.14
CA ARG A 218 4.47 7.51 14.18
C ARG A 218 3.82 8.82 13.74
N ALA A 219 4.06 9.28 12.51
CA ALA A 219 3.45 10.49 11.97
C ALA A 219 1.92 10.40 11.91
N PHE A 220 1.37 9.25 11.50
CA PHE A 220 -0.07 8.98 11.50
C PHE A 220 -0.67 9.10 12.91
N PHE A 221 -0.08 8.41 13.90
CA PHE A 221 -0.60 8.42 15.27
C PHE A 221 -0.38 9.76 15.99
N ASN A 222 0.71 10.48 15.69
CA ASN A 222 0.93 11.84 16.20
C ASN A 222 -0.13 12.82 15.67
N ALA A 223 -0.49 12.71 14.39
CA ALA A 223 -1.59 13.51 13.83
C ALA A 223 -2.92 13.16 14.49
N TRP A 224 -3.23 11.85 14.62
CA TRP A 224 -4.42 11.37 15.31
C TRP A 224 -4.52 11.90 16.76
N GLN A 225 -3.42 11.83 17.51
CA GLN A 225 -3.33 12.39 18.86
C GLN A 225 -3.64 13.90 18.87
N GLY A 226 -3.05 14.65 17.93
CA GLY A 226 -3.30 16.09 17.77
C GLY A 226 -4.76 16.41 17.49
N TYR A 227 -5.43 15.63 16.61
CA TYR A 227 -6.86 15.79 16.32
C TYR A 227 -7.77 15.44 17.50
N LEU A 228 -7.34 14.53 18.38
CA LEU A 228 -8.04 14.24 19.64
C LEU A 228 -7.81 15.33 20.71
N GLY A 229 -6.90 16.27 20.48
CA GLY A 229 -6.52 17.29 21.46
C GLY A 229 -5.79 16.73 22.68
N ILE A 230 -5.23 15.51 22.59
CA ILE A 230 -4.53 14.86 23.69
C ILE A 230 -3.10 15.41 23.72
N THR A 231 -2.72 16.03 24.84
CA THR A 231 -1.35 16.57 24.98
C THR A 231 -0.47 15.72 25.90
N ASN A 232 -1.08 14.84 26.70
CA ASN A 232 -0.33 13.92 27.56
C ASN A 232 -1.05 12.56 27.65
N PHE A 233 -0.31 11.47 27.53
CA PHE A 233 -0.86 10.10 27.63
C PHE A 233 -1.38 9.76 29.03
N SER A 234 -1.02 10.53 30.07
CA SER A 234 -1.61 10.41 31.41
C SER A 234 -3.08 10.88 31.48
N GLU A 235 -3.61 11.45 30.41
CA GLU A 235 -5.00 11.93 30.30
C GLU A 235 -5.95 10.87 29.72
N LEU A 236 -5.42 9.74 29.23
CA LEU A 236 -6.21 8.62 28.74
C LEU A 236 -6.55 7.66 29.89
N PRO A 237 -7.84 7.29 30.06
CA PRO A 237 -8.29 6.39 31.13
C PRO A 237 -7.83 4.93 30.94
#